data_AF-A0A2K4KZG8-F1
#
_entry.id   AF-A0A2K4KZG8-F1
#
_cell.length_a   1.000
_cell.length_b   1.000
_cell.length_c   1.000
_cell.angle_alpha   90.00
_cell.angle_beta   90.00
_cell.angle_gamma   90.00
#
_symmetry.space_group_name_H-M   'P 1'
#
loop_
_entity.id
_entity.type
_entity.pdbx_description
1 polymer ?
#
loop_
_entity_poly.entity_id
_entity_poly.type
_entity_poly.pdbx_seq_one_letter_code
_entity_poly.pdbx_strand_id
1 'polypeptide(L)'
;MKITSESTTAFDQALARRLPPDLLRMVLHNEDELQRLQAQQSAPDPHKLQAMQDRARNGRAYRTMRLEAAIEDLVHDHRPQLRLPLWKSRRSRAEWAQKQIHGEYVPGWRYIDTYLNTLHI
;
A
#
# COMPACT_ATOMS: atom_id res chain seq x y z
N MET A 1 -41.27 26.32 1.62
CA MET A 1 -40.29 26.29 0.53
C MET A 1 -40.71 25.23 -0.47
N LYS A 2 -40.93 25.61 -1.73
CA LYS A 2 -41.19 24.68 -2.84
C LYS A 2 -39.84 24.08 -3.25
N ILE A 3 -39.72 22.76 -3.21
CA ILE A 3 -38.53 22.06 -3.72
C ILE A 3 -38.66 22.08 -5.24
N THR A 4 -37.98 23.03 -5.89
CA THR A 4 -37.86 23.11 -7.34
C THR A 4 -36.87 22.04 -7.81
N SER A 5 -37.39 21.11 -8.60
CA SER A 5 -36.74 19.91 -9.13
C SER A 5 -35.82 20.23 -10.32
N GLU A 6 -34.82 21.07 -10.12
CA GLU A 6 -33.83 21.36 -11.17
C GLU A 6 -32.43 21.13 -10.59
N SER A 7 -31.75 20.11 -11.12
CA SER A 7 -30.45 19.57 -10.68
C SER A 7 -30.49 18.60 -9.49
N THR A 8 -31.14 17.45 -9.65
CA THR A 8 -31.03 16.31 -8.74
C THR A 8 -30.18 15.25 -9.45
N THR A 9 -28.99 14.94 -8.94
CA THR A 9 -28.13 13.92 -9.59
C THR A 9 -28.80 12.55 -9.51
N ALA A 10 -28.44 11.60 -10.38
CA ALA A 10 -29.05 10.25 -10.38
C ALA A 10 -28.88 9.51 -9.03
N PHE A 11 -27.88 9.91 -8.23
CA PHE A 11 -27.63 9.42 -6.88
C PHE A 11 -28.71 9.90 -5.90
N ASP A 12 -29.07 11.17 -5.93
CA ASP A 12 -30.06 11.79 -5.04
C ASP A 12 -31.46 11.19 -5.24
N GLN A 13 -31.84 10.85 -6.48
CA GLN A 13 -33.11 10.17 -6.77
C GLN A 13 -33.15 8.73 -6.23
N ALA A 14 -32.01 8.02 -6.23
CA ALA A 14 -31.92 6.67 -5.69
C ALA A 14 -31.93 6.68 -4.15
N LEU A 15 -31.30 7.69 -3.53
CA LEU A 15 -31.27 7.90 -2.09
C LEU A 15 -32.67 8.26 -1.54
N ALA A 16 -33.39 9.14 -2.25
CA ALA A 16 -34.75 9.57 -1.91
C ALA A 16 -35.79 8.43 -1.91
N ARG A 17 -35.55 7.35 -2.68
CA ARG A 17 -36.41 6.17 -2.71
C ARG A 17 -36.18 5.21 -1.54
N ARG A 18 -35.05 5.32 -0.83
CA ARG A 18 -34.62 4.36 0.20
C ARG A 18 -34.73 4.90 1.63
N LEU A 19 -34.73 6.22 1.80
CA LEU A 19 -34.73 6.85 3.11
C LEU A 19 -36.06 7.54 3.42
N PRO A 20 -36.54 7.43 4.68
CA PRO A 20 -37.60 8.29 5.19
C PRO A 20 -37.26 9.77 4.99
N PRO A 21 -38.27 10.65 4.78
CA PRO A 21 -38.06 12.05 4.40
C PRO A 21 -37.15 12.85 5.36
N ASP A 22 -37.24 12.58 6.66
CA ASP A 22 -36.45 13.28 7.68
C ASP A 22 -34.97 12.90 7.63
N LEU A 23 -34.66 11.62 7.36
CA LEU A 23 -33.30 11.14 7.19
C LEU A 23 -32.68 11.62 5.89
N LEU A 24 -33.46 11.68 4.80
CA LEU A 24 -33.00 12.24 3.53
C LEU A 24 -32.57 13.70 3.68
N ARG A 25 -33.37 14.52 4.40
CA ARG A 25 -33.03 15.92 4.67
C ARG A 25 -31.74 16.06 5.48
N MET A 26 -31.55 15.20 6.48
CA MET A 26 -30.35 15.20 7.29
C MET A 26 -29.10 14.82 6.48
N VAL A 27 -29.19 13.81 5.61
CA VAL A 27 -28.06 13.41 4.75
C VAL A 27 -27.68 14.53 3.79
N LEU A 28 -28.66 15.13 3.09
CA LEU A 28 -28.38 16.23 2.17
C LEU A 28 -27.78 17.44 2.89
N HIS A 29 -28.28 17.76 4.09
CA HIS A 29 -27.72 18.83 4.90
C HIS A 29 -26.26 18.56 5.31
N ASN A 30 -25.95 17.33 5.74
CA ASN A 30 -24.59 16.95 6.11
C ASN A 30 -23.63 16.97 4.91
N GLU A 31 -24.11 16.58 3.72
CA GLU A 31 -23.32 16.66 2.48
C GLU A 31 -23.01 18.11 2.10
N ASP A 32 -24.01 19.01 2.19
CA ASP A 32 -23.82 20.44 1.97
C ASP A 32 -22.83 21.05 2.96
N GLU A 33 -22.91 20.68 4.24
CA GLU A 33 -21.95 21.11 5.27
C GLU A 33 -20.54 20.58 4.99
N LEU A 34 -20.43 19.32 4.58
CA LEU A 34 -19.14 18.70 4.27
C LEU A 34 -18.49 19.37 3.04
N GLN A 35 -19.28 19.70 2.01
CA GLN A 35 -18.81 20.48 0.86
C GLN A 35 -18.38 21.89 1.27
N ARG A 36 -19.14 22.57 2.13
CA ARG A 36 -18.74 23.89 2.66
C ARG A 36 -17.43 23.82 3.44
N LEU A 37 -17.28 22.82 4.31
CA LEU A 37 -16.06 22.63 5.10
C LEU A 37 -14.87 22.33 4.20
N GLN A 38 -15.03 21.51 3.17
CA GLN A 38 -13.98 21.24 2.17
C GLN A 38 -13.62 22.49 1.36
N ALA A 39 -14.61 23.30 0.96
CA ALA A 39 -14.38 24.55 0.23
C ALA A 39 -13.69 25.63 1.09
N GLN A 40 -13.83 25.56 2.43
CA GLN A 40 -13.15 26.44 3.38
C GLN A 40 -11.75 25.95 3.77
N GLN A 41 -11.39 24.70 3.46
CA GLN A 41 -10.02 24.22 3.69
C GLN A 41 -9.07 24.91 2.73
N SER A 42 -8.04 25.54 3.29
CA SER A 42 -6.93 26.08 2.51
C SER A 42 -6.27 24.94 1.72
N ALA A 43 -5.83 25.22 0.49
CA ALA A 43 -5.12 24.24 -0.33
C ALA A 43 -4.00 23.57 0.49
N PRO A 44 -3.84 22.24 0.40
CA PRO A 44 -2.85 21.53 1.19
C PRO A 44 -1.46 22.12 0.94
N ASP A 45 -0.80 22.54 2.01
CA ASP A 45 0.52 23.16 1.98
C ASP A 45 1.49 22.27 1.17
N PRO A 46 2.07 22.78 0.06
CA PRO A 46 2.94 22.01 -0.81
C PRO A 46 4.13 21.41 -0.06
N HIS A 47 4.62 22.08 1.00
CA HIS A 47 5.70 21.55 1.83
C HIS A 47 5.26 20.34 2.66
N LYS A 48 4.01 20.32 3.14
CA LYS A 48 3.46 19.16 3.86
C LYS A 48 3.26 17.97 2.93
N LEU A 49 2.80 18.22 1.70
CA LEU A 49 2.68 17.17 0.68
C LEU A 49 4.05 16.59 0.33
N GLN A 50 5.06 17.44 0.12
CA GLN A 50 6.42 17.00 -0.16
C GLN A 50 7.00 16.19 1.00
N ALA A 51 6.87 16.68 2.24
CA ALA A 51 7.34 15.95 3.43
C ALA A 51 6.66 14.58 3.59
N MET A 52 5.37 14.46 3.25
CA MET A 52 4.66 13.18 3.25
C MET A 52 5.21 12.23 2.19
N GLN A 53 5.46 12.72 0.98
CA GLN A 53 6.05 11.93 -0.10
C GLN A 53 7.46 11.46 0.26
N ASP A 54 8.28 12.33 0.85
CA ASP A 54 9.64 11.99 1.27
C ASP A 54 9.66 10.96 2.39
N ARG A 55 8.76 11.09 3.38
CA ARG A 55 8.57 10.05 4.40
C ARG A 55 8.17 8.71 3.79
N ALA A 56 7.25 8.71 2.82
CA ALA A 56 6.83 7.49 2.13
C ALA A 56 7.98 6.86 1.32
N ARG A 57 8.80 7.67 0.65
CA ARG A 57 10.00 7.22 -0.06
C ARG A 57 11.03 6.61 0.89
N ASN A 58 11.32 7.30 1.99
CA ASN A 58 12.27 6.83 3.01
C ASN A 58 11.78 5.53 3.66
N GLY A 59 10.48 5.41 3.97
CA GLY A 59 9.90 4.18 4.50
C GLY A 59 10.03 3.00 3.54
N ARG A 60 9.83 3.23 2.23
CA ARG A 60 10.06 2.20 1.20
C ARG A 60 11.53 1.80 1.10
N ALA A 61 12.43 2.78 1.04
CA ALA A 61 13.87 2.54 0.97
C ALA A 61 14.37 1.74 2.18
N TYR A 62 13.92 2.11 3.38
CA TYR A 62 14.25 1.40 4.62
C TYR A 62 13.74 -0.06 4.59
N ARG A 63 12.51 -0.28 4.13
CA ARG A 63 11.97 -1.64 4.01
C ARG A 63 12.79 -2.48 3.04
N THR A 64 13.17 -1.94 1.89
CA THR A 64 14.04 -2.64 0.92
C THR A 64 15.38 -2.98 1.55
N MET A 65 16.04 -2.02 2.19
CA MET A 65 17.32 -2.22 2.89
C MET A 65 17.23 -3.36 3.92
N ARG A 66 16.13 -3.44 4.68
CA ARG A 66 15.91 -4.53 5.65
C ARG A 66 15.73 -5.89 5.00
N LEU A 67 15.07 -5.96 3.83
CA LEU A 67 14.91 -7.20 3.08
C LEU A 67 16.24 -7.68 2.50
N GLU A 68 17.06 -6.77 2.00
CA GLU A 68 18.39 -7.07 1.45
C GLU A 68 19.32 -7.57 2.55
N ALA A 69 19.37 -6.87 3.70
CA ALA A 69 20.15 -7.30 4.86
C ALA A 69 19.80 -8.72 5.31
N ALA A 70 18.51 -9.07 5.35
CA ALA A 70 18.08 -10.43 5.71
C ALA A 70 18.55 -11.50 4.71
N ILE A 71 18.71 -11.15 3.43
CA ILE A 71 19.26 -12.06 2.42
C ILE A 71 20.79 -12.13 2.54
N GLU A 72 21.46 -11.02 2.82
CA GLU A 72 22.90 -10.97 3.06
C GLU A 72 23.31 -11.83 4.26
N ASP A 73 22.58 -11.72 5.38
CA ASP A 73 22.77 -12.57 6.57
C ASP A 73 22.61 -14.05 6.22
N LEU A 74 21.54 -14.39 5.50
CA LEU A 74 21.32 -15.75 5.01
C LEU A 74 22.46 -16.24 4.10
N VAL A 75 22.94 -15.38 3.20
CA VAL A 75 24.05 -15.71 2.30
C VAL A 75 25.34 -15.89 3.08
N HIS A 76 25.58 -15.09 4.12
CA HIS A 76 26.74 -15.24 5.00
C HIS A 76 26.75 -16.62 5.66
N ASP A 77 25.63 -17.01 6.26
CA ASP A 77 25.52 -18.25 7.03
C ASP A 77 25.45 -19.51 6.15
N HIS A 78 24.82 -19.41 4.97
CA HIS A 78 24.46 -20.57 4.14
C HIS A 78 25.06 -20.54 2.73
N ARG A 79 26.11 -19.73 2.51
CA ARG A 79 26.77 -19.61 1.20
C ARG A 79 27.11 -20.95 0.54
N PRO A 80 27.67 -21.94 1.27
CA PRO A 80 28.00 -23.23 0.67
C PRO A 80 26.76 -23.93 0.13
N GLN A 81 25.68 -23.99 0.91
CA GLN A 81 24.43 -24.65 0.55
C GLN A 81 23.77 -24.00 -0.66
N LEU A 82 23.77 -22.67 -0.73
CA LEU A 82 23.19 -21.93 -1.86
C LEU A 82 23.92 -22.18 -3.20
N ARG A 83 25.22 -22.50 -3.15
CA ARG A 83 26.04 -22.78 -4.34
C ARG A 83 26.06 -24.24 -4.78
N LEU A 84 25.44 -25.15 -4.01
CA LEU A 84 25.47 -26.57 -4.36
C LEU A 84 24.74 -26.82 -5.69
N PRO A 85 25.28 -27.66 -6.59
CA PRO A 85 24.62 -28.00 -7.86
C PRO A 85 23.40 -28.91 -7.69
N LEU A 86 23.05 -29.27 -6.44
CA LEU A 86 21.96 -30.21 -6.12
C LEU A 86 20.56 -29.59 -6.15
N TRP A 87 20.45 -28.28 -6.32
CA TRP A 87 19.14 -27.63 -6.42
C TRP A 87 18.42 -28.02 -7.69
N LYS A 88 17.20 -28.55 -7.55
CA LYS A 88 16.35 -28.94 -8.69
C LYS A 88 16.05 -27.77 -9.63
N SER A 89 15.99 -26.55 -9.09
CA SER A 89 15.82 -25.30 -9.85
C SER A 89 16.22 -24.09 -9.00
N ARG A 90 16.47 -22.96 -9.66
CA ARG A 90 16.65 -21.64 -9.03
C ARG A 90 15.52 -21.31 -8.03
N ARG A 91 14.28 -21.60 -8.44
CA ARG A 91 13.09 -21.45 -7.59
C ARG A 91 13.18 -22.30 -6.31
N SER A 92 13.54 -23.58 -6.41
CA SER A 92 13.61 -24.46 -5.23
C SER A 92 14.68 -23.99 -4.23
N ARG A 93 15.79 -23.44 -4.72
CA ARG A 93 16.82 -22.81 -3.89
C ARG A 93 16.28 -21.57 -3.19
N ALA A 94 15.59 -20.69 -3.92
CA ALA A 94 15.03 -19.47 -3.36
C ALA A 94 13.88 -19.75 -2.36
N GLU A 95 13.05 -20.76 -2.61
CA GLU A 95 12.02 -21.21 -1.66
C GLU A 95 12.63 -21.82 -0.40
N TRP A 96 13.74 -22.57 -0.53
CA TRP A 96 14.49 -23.04 0.63
C TRP A 96 15.09 -21.87 1.42
N ALA A 97 15.73 -20.91 0.74
CA ALA A 97 16.31 -19.73 1.36
C ALA A 97 15.24 -18.90 2.09
N GLN A 98 14.06 -18.71 1.47
CA GLN A 98 12.93 -18.04 2.12
C GLN A 98 12.55 -18.69 3.45
N LYS A 99 12.64 -20.02 3.57
CA LYS A 99 12.31 -20.74 4.81
C LYS A 99 13.38 -20.57 5.90
N GLN A 100 14.61 -20.21 5.57
CA GLN A 100 15.67 -19.96 6.55
C GLN A 100 15.64 -18.51 7.09
N ILE A 101 15.03 -17.58 6.35
CA ILE A 101 14.87 -16.20 6.83
C ILE A 101 13.72 -16.16 7.83
N HIS A 102 14.06 -15.81 9.07
CA HIS A 102 13.10 -15.63 10.16
C HIS A 102 13.09 -14.18 10.63
N GLY A 103 11.91 -13.64 10.92
CA GLY A 103 11.76 -12.28 11.46
C GLY A 103 10.61 -11.50 10.83
N GLU A 104 10.62 -10.19 11.02
CA GLU A 104 9.58 -9.27 10.55
C GLU A 104 9.65 -9.01 9.03
N TYR A 105 10.85 -9.08 8.45
CA TYR A 105 11.09 -8.77 7.03
C TYR A 105 11.49 -10.03 6.26
N VAL A 106 10.49 -10.80 5.84
CA VAL A 106 10.70 -12.00 5.01
C VAL A 106 10.43 -11.66 3.53
N PRO A 107 11.45 -11.62 2.67
CA PRO A 107 11.25 -11.41 1.23
C PRO A 107 10.59 -12.63 0.58
N GLY A 108 9.82 -12.40 -0.48
CA GLY A 108 9.27 -13.48 -1.28
C GLY A 108 10.36 -14.18 -2.10
N TRP A 109 10.19 -15.48 -2.38
CA TRP A 109 11.18 -16.27 -3.13
C TRP A 109 11.63 -15.64 -4.45
N ARG A 110 10.78 -14.93 -5.19
CA ARG A 110 11.18 -14.24 -6.43
C ARG A 110 12.21 -13.13 -6.19
N TYR A 111 12.02 -12.39 -5.10
CA TYR A 111 12.94 -11.31 -4.72
C TYR A 111 14.28 -11.92 -4.29
N ILE A 112 14.24 -12.99 -3.50
CA ILE A 112 15.43 -13.75 -3.10
C ILE A 112 16.17 -14.30 -4.33
N ASP A 113 15.48 -14.94 -5.27
CA ASP A 113 16.09 -15.47 -6.50
C ASP A 113 16.79 -14.37 -7.30
N THR A 114 16.13 -13.23 -7.47
CA THR A 114 16.69 -12.06 -8.17
C THR A 114 17.95 -11.55 -7.47
N TYR A 115 17.93 -11.45 -6.15
CA TYR A 115 19.05 -10.96 -5.35
C TYR A 115 20.21 -11.96 -5.29
N LEU A 116 19.94 -13.26 -5.15
CA LEU A 116 20.99 -14.28 -5.25
C LEU A 116 21.69 -14.26 -6.62
N ASN A 117 20.93 -13.97 -7.68
CA ASN A 117 21.48 -13.83 -9.02
C ASN A 117 22.40 -12.59 -9.17
N THR A 118 22.11 -11.46 -8.50
CA THR A 118 23.03 -10.31 -8.49
C THR A 118 24.32 -10.60 -7.75
N LEU A 119 24.30 -11.53 -6.78
CA LEU A 119 25.48 -11.99 -6.05
C LEU A 119 26.27 -13.10 -6.75
N HIS A 120 25.84 -13.52 -7.95
CA HIS A 120 26.40 -14.66 -8.68
C HIS A 120 26.46 -15.94 -7.83
N ILE A 121 25.36 -16.21 -7.11
CA ILE A 121 25.14 -17.41 -6.30
C ILE A 121 24.22 -18.38 -7.02
#